data_AF-A0A2K8NUE2-F1
#
_entry.id   AF-A0A2K8NUE2-F1
#
_cell.length_a   1.000
_cell.length_b   1.000
_cell.length_c   1.000
_cell.angle_alpha   90.00
_cell.angle_beta   90.00
_cell.angle_gamma   90.00
#
_symmetry.space_group_name_H-M   'P 1'
#
loop_
_entity.id
_entity.type
_entity.pdbx_description
1 polymer ?
#
loop_
_entity_poly.entity_id
_entity_poly.type
_entity_poly.pdbx_seq_one_letter_code
_entity_poly.pdbx_strand_id
1 'polypeptide(L)'
;MSKVDISQITLEEFTVGDSKALVLQRVKEGIDAKIAGTKVDVDYEVISETNYTSYVYVTALPESTKITGEFKTNIKKFDLGNIDNIYMDTDTPMYVIYDLIKTTIRKRVPTTPKAQAYTDYTVQGDSSAAGSITIKANPQSLILTGEFEIIIRD
;
A
#
# COMPACT_ATOMS: atom_id res chain seq x y z
N MET A 1 24.41 29.91 7.23
CA MET A 1 24.36 28.77 6.29
C MET A 1 23.08 28.88 5.49
N SER A 2 23.13 28.66 4.18
CA SER A 2 21.92 28.53 3.35
C SER A 2 21.23 27.20 3.66
N LYS A 3 19.90 27.19 3.76
CA LYS A 3 19.11 25.96 3.91
C LYS A 3 19.30 25.07 2.67
N VAL A 4 19.24 23.75 2.83
CA VAL A 4 19.26 22.79 1.73
C VAL A 4 17.85 22.63 1.17
N ASP A 5 17.69 22.76 -0.14
CA ASP A 5 16.41 22.51 -0.81
C ASP A 5 16.17 21.00 -1.00
N ILE A 6 15.05 20.50 -0.49
CA ILE A 6 14.65 19.08 -0.60
C ILE A 6 13.79 18.79 -1.83
N SER A 7 13.46 19.79 -2.66
CA SER A 7 12.57 19.63 -3.81
C SER A 7 13.04 18.63 -4.85
N GLN A 8 14.33 18.34 -4.88
CA GLN A 8 14.97 17.42 -5.83
C GLN A 8 15.10 15.98 -5.29
N ILE A 9 14.62 15.71 -4.06
CA ILE A 9 14.66 14.35 -3.51
C ILE A 9 13.68 13.47 -4.28
N THR A 10 14.20 12.34 -4.79
CA THR A 10 13.41 11.26 -5.37
C THR A 10 13.60 10.03 -4.49
N LEU A 11 12.50 9.42 -4.06
CA LEU A 11 12.51 8.16 -3.30
C LEU A 11 12.03 7.03 -4.19
N GLU A 12 12.41 5.81 -3.83
CA GLU A 12 11.72 4.63 -4.36
C GLU A 12 10.23 4.72 -4.06
N GLU A 13 9.42 4.21 -4.99
CA GLU A 13 7.97 4.21 -4.85
C GLU A 13 7.54 3.34 -3.67
N PHE A 14 6.54 3.82 -2.94
CA PHE A 14 5.91 3.05 -1.88
C PHE A 14 4.81 2.16 -2.46
N THR A 15 4.40 1.15 -1.72
CA THR A 15 3.23 0.33 -2.08
C THR A 15 2.13 0.54 -1.04
N VAL A 16 0.88 0.51 -1.50
CA VAL A 16 -0.28 0.48 -0.61
C VAL A 16 -0.13 -0.67 0.38
N GLY A 17 -0.22 -0.34 1.67
CA GLY A 17 -0.01 -1.27 2.78
C GLY A 17 1.36 -1.19 3.44
N ASP A 18 2.32 -0.46 2.85
CA ASP A 18 3.57 -0.13 3.52
C ASP A 18 3.31 0.56 4.86
N SER A 19 4.05 0.16 5.89
CA SER A 19 3.85 0.69 7.23
C SER A 19 4.27 2.17 7.30
N LYS A 20 3.58 2.95 8.14
CA LYS A 20 3.98 4.34 8.43
C LYS A 20 5.45 4.43 8.88
N ALA A 21 5.93 3.45 9.64
CA ALA A 21 7.32 3.38 10.09
C ALA A 21 8.31 3.27 8.92
N LEU A 22 8.01 2.40 7.94
CA LEU A 22 8.82 2.25 6.72
C LEU A 22 8.83 3.53 5.89
N VAL A 23 7.67 4.18 5.73
CA VAL A 23 7.55 5.46 5.02
C VAL A 23 8.43 6.54 5.69
N LEU A 24 8.28 6.71 6.99
CA LEU A 24 9.07 7.69 7.76
C LEU A 24 10.56 7.39 7.69
N GLN A 25 10.94 6.11 7.77
CA GLN A 25 12.33 5.68 7.67
C GLN A 25 12.93 6.06 6.30
N ARG A 26 12.27 5.68 5.19
CA ARG A 26 12.80 5.96 3.85
C ARG A 26 12.83 7.45 3.53
N VAL A 27 11.83 8.21 3.98
CA VAL A 27 11.85 9.68 3.87
C VAL A 27 13.05 10.25 4.62
N LYS A 28 13.28 9.80 5.85
CA LYS A 28 14.42 10.22 6.65
C LYS A 28 15.75 9.89 5.97
N GLU A 29 15.91 8.67 5.48
CA GLU A 29 17.13 8.24 4.77
C GLU A 29 17.39 9.11 3.53
N GLY A 30 16.35 9.43 2.75
CA GLY A 30 16.47 10.31 1.59
C GLY A 30 16.86 11.75 1.93
N ILE A 31 16.32 12.31 3.03
CA ILE A 31 16.70 13.65 3.50
C ILE A 31 18.11 13.63 4.09
N ASP A 32 18.46 12.64 4.92
CA ASP A 32 19.78 12.52 5.55
C ASP A 32 20.90 12.33 4.51
N ALA A 33 20.60 11.74 3.35
CA ALA A 33 21.52 11.67 2.21
C ALA A 33 21.85 13.05 1.61
N LYS A 34 21.03 14.08 1.84
CA LYS A 34 21.28 15.47 1.46
C LYS A 34 21.82 16.30 2.61
N ILE A 35 21.29 16.09 3.81
CA ILE A 35 21.65 16.83 5.01
C ILE A 35 21.33 16.02 6.27
N ALA A 36 22.38 15.67 7.01
CA ALA A 36 22.26 14.83 8.20
C ALA A 36 21.62 15.54 9.41
N GLY A 37 20.96 14.75 10.24
CA GLY A 37 20.50 15.17 11.57
C GLY A 37 19.23 16.01 11.53
N THR A 38 18.47 15.94 10.43
CA THR A 38 17.11 16.49 10.37
C THR A 38 16.16 15.64 11.21
N LYS A 39 15.10 16.28 11.71
CA LYS A 39 14.08 15.65 12.56
C LYS A 39 12.67 15.89 12.02
N VAL A 40 11.87 14.83 11.99
CA VAL A 40 10.43 14.92 11.75
C VAL A 40 9.79 15.82 12.81
N ASP A 41 8.78 16.59 12.41
CA ASP A 41 8.02 17.55 13.25
C ASP A 41 8.85 18.72 13.81
N VAL A 42 10.09 18.90 13.32
CA VAL A 42 10.96 20.03 13.66
C VAL A 42 11.53 20.66 12.39
N ASP A 43 12.03 19.83 11.47
CA ASP A 43 12.60 20.28 10.21
C ASP A 43 11.65 20.06 9.03
N TYR A 44 10.82 19.02 9.08
CA TYR A 44 9.87 18.67 8.04
C TYR A 44 8.70 17.88 8.62
N GLU A 45 7.59 17.88 7.88
CA GLU A 45 6.45 17.02 8.13
C GLU A 45 6.26 16.03 6.97
N VAL A 46 5.72 14.86 7.30
CA VAL A 46 5.34 13.83 6.32
C VAL A 46 3.83 13.70 6.33
N ILE A 47 3.21 14.23 5.28
CA ILE A 47 1.77 14.15 5.06
C ILE A 47 1.51 12.94 4.17
N SER A 48 1.09 11.86 4.81
CA SER A 48 0.51 10.70 4.12
C SER A 48 -0.99 10.69 4.42
N GLU A 49 -1.83 11.09 3.47
CA GLU A 49 -3.26 10.81 3.57
C GLU A 49 -3.48 9.32 3.29
N THR A 50 -3.38 8.51 4.34
CA THR A 50 -3.52 7.04 4.31
C THR A 50 -4.87 6.56 3.78
N ASN A 51 -5.77 7.47 3.44
CA ASN A 51 -7.12 7.13 3.09
C ASN A 51 -7.36 7.09 1.57
N TYR A 52 -6.64 7.89 0.76
CA TYR A 52 -6.82 7.89 -0.70
C TYR A 52 -5.65 8.47 -1.52
N THR A 53 -4.53 8.91 -0.93
CA THR A 53 -3.51 9.56 -1.76
C THR A 53 -2.61 8.56 -2.47
N SER A 54 -2.51 8.70 -3.79
CA SER A 54 -1.53 8.06 -4.65
C SER A 54 -0.09 8.52 -4.39
N TYR A 55 0.17 9.24 -3.29
CA TYR A 55 1.48 9.82 -2.98
C TYR A 55 1.68 10.06 -1.48
N VAL A 56 2.95 10.08 -1.09
CA VAL A 56 3.48 10.65 0.16
C VAL A 56 3.99 12.05 -0.16
N TYR A 57 3.58 13.04 0.63
CA TYR A 57 4.06 14.42 0.52
C TYR A 57 4.92 14.79 1.72
N VAL A 58 6.04 15.43 1.44
CA VAL A 58 7.00 15.86 2.45
C VAL A 58 7.28 17.33 2.22
N THR A 59 7.13 18.13 3.26
CA THR A 59 7.39 19.57 3.19
C THR A 59 8.24 20.02 4.36
N ALA A 60 9.19 20.91 4.09
CA ALA A 60 10.02 21.51 5.12
C ALA A 60 9.18 22.48 5.96
N LEU A 61 9.34 22.41 7.28
CA LEU A 61 8.64 23.32 8.18
C LEU A 61 9.25 24.73 8.09
N PRO A 62 8.44 25.81 8.17
CA PRO A 62 8.93 27.19 8.06
C PRO A 62 10.06 27.53 9.04
N GLU A 63 9.97 27.00 10.27
CA GLU A 63 10.92 27.15 11.36
C GLU A 63 12.20 26.30 11.20
N SER A 64 12.24 25.37 10.25
CA SER A 64 13.45 24.59 10.00
C SER A 64 14.62 25.50 9.70
N THR A 65 15.72 25.33 10.42
CA THR A 65 16.97 26.05 10.16
C THR A 65 17.86 25.34 9.14
N LYS A 66 17.49 24.13 8.72
CA LYS A 66 18.32 23.23 7.91
C LYS A 66 17.85 23.09 6.47
N ILE A 67 16.53 22.99 6.26
CA ILE A 67 15.96 22.63 4.96
C ILE A 67 14.85 23.58 4.52
N THR A 68 14.55 23.56 3.23
CA THR A 68 13.46 24.30 2.58
C THR A 68 12.89 23.45 1.44
N GLY A 69 11.70 23.80 0.96
CA GLY A 69 11.08 23.13 -0.19
C GLY A 69 10.25 21.92 0.20
N GLU A 70 9.81 21.18 -0.81
CA GLU A 70 8.85 20.08 -0.67
C GLU A 70 9.05 19.06 -1.80
N PHE A 71 8.70 17.81 -1.56
CA PHE A 71 8.68 16.79 -2.61
C PHE A 71 7.52 15.81 -2.42
N LYS A 72 7.18 15.10 -3.50
CA LYS A 72 6.15 14.05 -3.54
C LYS A 72 6.77 12.78 -4.08
N THR A 73 6.35 11.64 -3.54
CA THR A 73 6.65 10.33 -4.13
C THR A 73 5.38 9.50 -4.22
N ASN A 74 5.24 8.71 -5.28
CA ASN A 74 4.01 7.98 -5.56
C ASN A 74 3.88 6.73 -4.67
N ILE A 75 2.63 6.35 -4.40
CA ILE A 75 2.23 5.08 -3.80
C ILE A 75 1.59 4.22 -4.89
N LYS A 76 2.20 3.09 -5.18
CA LYS A 76 1.68 2.05 -6.08
C LYS A 76 0.56 1.27 -5.42
N LYS A 77 -0.42 0.85 -6.24
CA LYS A 77 -1.45 -0.11 -5.81
C LYS A 77 -0.79 -1.42 -5.37
N PHE A 78 -1.40 -2.11 -4.41
CA PHE A 78 -0.98 -3.45 -4.04
C PHE A 78 -1.36 -4.43 -5.15
N ASP A 79 -0.38 -5.15 -5.69
CA ASP A 79 -0.62 -6.20 -6.67
C ASP A 79 -1.04 -7.49 -5.97
N LEU A 80 -2.29 -7.92 -6.23
CA LEU A 80 -2.85 -9.16 -5.74
C LEU A 80 -2.03 -10.39 -6.17
N GLY A 81 -1.29 -10.31 -7.29
CA GLY A 81 -0.38 -11.37 -7.72
C GLY A 81 0.77 -11.67 -6.73
N ASN A 82 0.99 -10.80 -5.74
CA ASN A 82 1.92 -11.05 -4.64
C ASN A 82 1.31 -11.90 -3.50
N ILE A 83 0.07 -12.36 -3.65
CA ILE A 83 -0.56 -13.32 -2.75
C ILE A 83 -0.35 -14.71 -3.34
N ASP A 84 0.34 -15.57 -2.59
CA ASP A 84 0.52 -16.97 -2.97
C ASP A 84 -0.83 -17.68 -3.16
N ASN A 85 -0.88 -18.63 -4.08
CA ASN A 85 -2.05 -19.47 -4.28
C ASN A 85 -2.45 -20.16 -2.98
N ILE A 86 -3.75 -20.13 -2.69
CA ILE A 86 -4.32 -20.77 -1.50
C ILE A 86 -5.00 -22.06 -1.96
N TYR A 87 -4.87 -23.13 -1.18
CA TYR A 87 -5.49 -24.43 -1.48
C TYR A 87 -6.63 -24.72 -0.51
N MET A 88 -7.72 -25.27 -1.01
CA MET A 88 -8.91 -25.64 -0.23
C MET A 88 -9.59 -26.90 -0.76
N ASP A 89 -10.37 -27.54 0.09
CA ASP A 89 -11.13 -28.75 -0.24
C ASP A 89 -12.52 -28.40 -0.83
N THR A 90 -13.06 -29.26 -1.69
CA THR A 90 -14.37 -29.10 -2.38
C THR A 90 -15.59 -29.04 -1.47
N ASP A 91 -15.44 -29.34 -0.18
CA ASP A 91 -16.50 -29.20 0.83
C ASP A 91 -16.46 -27.85 1.56
N THR A 92 -15.47 -27.00 1.28
CA THR A 92 -15.33 -25.68 1.90
C THR A 92 -16.49 -24.77 1.46
N PRO A 93 -17.35 -24.31 2.40
CA PRO A 93 -18.45 -23.44 2.03
C PRO A 93 -17.95 -22.09 1.50
N MET A 94 -18.56 -21.59 0.42
CA MET A 94 -18.19 -20.32 -0.22
C MET A 94 -18.12 -19.13 0.75
N TYR A 95 -18.96 -19.09 1.80
CA TYR A 95 -18.89 -18.02 2.81
C TYR A 95 -17.56 -18.01 3.58
N VAL A 96 -16.98 -19.18 3.85
CA VAL A 96 -15.66 -19.32 4.50
C VAL A 96 -14.58 -18.79 3.58
N ILE A 97 -14.69 -19.09 2.28
CA ILE A 97 -13.77 -18.59 1.25
C ILE A 97 -13.82 -17.07 1.18
N TYR A 98 -15.01 -16.47 1.15
CA TYR A 98 -15.17 -15.01 1.19
C TYR A 98 -14.51 -14.38 2.41
N ASP A 99 -14.67 -14.96 3.59
CA ASP A 99 -14.05 -14.43 4.80
C ASP A 99 -12.54 -14.60 4.82
N LEU A 100 -12.02 -15.69 4.22
CA LEU A 100 -10.58 -15.82 4.00
C LEU A 100 -10.07 -14.74 3.05
N ILE A 101 -10.71 -14.52 1.89
CA ILE A 101 -10.30 -13.51 0.91
C ILE A 101 -10.22 -12.13 1.58
N LYS A 102 -11.27 -11.74 2.31
CA LYS A 102 -11.29 -10.47 3.06
C LYS A 102 -10.14 -10.38 4.04
N THR A 103 -9.87 -11.45 4.78
CA THR A 103 -8.82 -11.49 5.79
C THR A 103 -7.43 -11.42 5.16
N THR A 104 -7.20 -12.17 4.09
CA THR A 104 -5.94 -12.20 3.34
C THR A 104 -5.63 -10.83 2.75
N ILE A 105 -6.58 -10.22 2.03
CA ILE A 105 -6.40 -8.88 1.45
C ILE A 105 -6.16 -7.85 2.57
N ARG A 106 -6.94 -7.89 3.66
CA ARG A 106 -6.78 -6.94 4.78
C ARG A 106 -5.41 -7.04 5.46
N LYS A 107 -4.82 -8.23 5.55
CA LYS A 107 -3.48 -8.42 6.12
C LYS A 107 -2.40 -7.78 5.25
N ARG A 108 -2.58 -7.77 3.93
CA ARG A 108 -1.64 -7.16 2.97
C ARG A 108 -1.88 -5.66 2.79
N VAL A 109 -3.13 -5.24 2.88
CA VAL A 109 -3.58 -3.86 2.66
C VAL A 109 -4.34 -3.35 3.89
N PRO A 110 -3.64 -3.00 4.98
CA PRO A 110 -4.25 -2.50 6.22
C PRO A 110 -4.68 -1.01 6.12
N THR A 111 -5.42 -0.64 5.07
CA THR A 111 -5.86 0.75 4.82
C THR A 111 -7.19 1.10 5.48
N THR A 112 -7.51 2.40 5.52
CA THR A 112 -8.85 2.91 5.88
C THR A 112 -9.33 3.88 4.78
N PRO A 113 -10.41 3.57 4.03
CA PRO A 113 -11.25 2.39 4.16
C PRO A 113 -10.51 1.09 3.77
N LYS A 114 -11.03 -0.02 4.27
CA LYS A 114 -10.58 -1.36 3.88
C LYS A 114 -11.03 -1.65 2.46
N ALA A 115 -10.25 -2.42 1.73
CA ALA A 115 -10.66 -2.96 0.44
C ALA A 115 -12.00 -3.70 0.53
N GLN A 116 -12.93 -3.38 -0.36
CA GLN A 116 -14.28 -3.94 -0.38
C GLN A 116 -14.51 -4.81 -1.61
N ALA A 117 -15.21 -5.92 -1.44
CA ALA A 117 -15.68 -6.72 -2.57
C ALA A 117 -16.62 -5.88 -3.45
N TYR A 118 -16.60 -6.13 -4.76
CA TYR A 118 -17.30 -5.41 -5.83
C TYR A 118 -16.86 -3.97 -6.07
N THR A 119 -16.20 -3.31 -5.10
CA THR A 119 -15.57 -1.99 -5.28
C THR A 119 -14.12 -2.12 -5.70
N ASP A 120 -13.33 -2.87 -4.93
CA ASP A 120 -11.90 -3.01 -5.14
C ASP A 120 -11.50 -4.30 -5.85
N TYR A 121 -12.30 -5.35 -5.69
CA TYR A 121 -12.05 -6.64 -6.32
C TYR A 121 -13.34 -7.42 -6.55
N THR A 122 -13.31 -8.37 -7.47
CA THR A 122 -14.37 -9.36 -7.70
C THR A 122 -13.88 -10.76 -7.33
N VAL A 123 -14.83 -11.64 -7.01
CA VAL A 123 -14.58 -13.05 -6.73
C VAL A 123 -15.43 -13.85 -7.70
N GLN A 124 -14.81 -14.76 -8.47
CA GLN A 124 -15.47 -15.57 -9.49
C GLN A 124 -15.02 -17.02 -9.37
N GLY A 125 -15.97 -17.96 -9.40
CA GLY A 125 -15.70 -19.40 -9.30
C GLY A 125 -16.76 -20.10 -8.46
N ASP A 126 -16.60 -21.42 -8.33
CA ASP A 126 -17.48 -22.30 -7.58
C ASP A 126 -16.63 -23.10 -6.58
N SER A 127 -17.10 -23.20 -5.34
CA SER A 127 -16.41 -23.97 -4.30
C SER A 127 -16.85 -25.42 -4.23
N SER A 128 -17.92 -25.80 -4.94
CA SER A 128 -18.52 -27.14 -4.89
C SER A 128 -17.89 -28.15 -5.86
N ALA A 129 -16.91 -27.72 -6.66
CA ALA A 129 -16.21 -28.56 -7.62
C ALA A 129 -14.72 -28.18 -7.66
N ALA A 130 -13.87 -29.17 -7.95
CA ALA A 130 -12.45 -28.93 -8.14
C ALA A 130 -12.22 -27.93 -9.28
N GLY A 131 -11.27 -27.01 -9.09
CA GLY A 131 -11.06 -25.89 -10.00
C GLY A 131 -10.35 -24.72 -9.34
N SER A 132 -10.64 -23.50 -9.79
CA SER A 132 -10.15 -22.28 -9.16
C SER A 132 -11.26 -21.27 -8.92
N ILE A 133 -11.07 -20.51 -7.84
CA ILE A 133 -11.79 -19.26 -7.57
C ILE A 133 -10.79 -18.14 -7.81
N THR A 134 -11.08 -17.29 -8.78
CA THR A 134 -10.24 -16.15 -9.14
C THR A 134 -10.69 -14.91 -8.37
N ILE A 135 -9.73 -14.21 -7.79
CA ILE A 135 -9.93 -12.93 -7.14
C ILE A 135 -9.19 -11.87 -7.94
N LYS A 136 -9.93 -10.96 -8.55
CA LYS A 136 -9.38 -9.98 -9.49
C LYS A 136 -9.65 -8.56 -9.04
N ALA A 137 -8.62 -7.72 -9.03
CA ALA A 137 -8.76 -6.31 -8.73
C ALA A 137 -9.61 -5.61 -9.80
N ASN A 138 -10.49 -4.72 -9.36
CA ASN A 138 -11.24 -3.88 -10.27
C ASN A 138 -10.32 -2.81 -10.89
N PRO A 139 -10.44 -2.51 -12.19
CA PRO A 139 -9.62 -1.47 -12.84
C PRO A 139 -9.70 -0.10 -12.15
N GLN A 140 -10.86 0.22 -11.57
CA GLN A 140 -11.14 1.46 -10.86
C GLN A 140 -10.69 1.44 -9.40
N SER A 141 -10.24 0.31 -8.86
CA SER A 141 -9.72 0.26 -7.49
C SER A 141 -8.55 1.23 -7.36
N LEU A 142 -8.55 2.04 -6.30
CA LEU A 142 -7.46 2.95 -6.00
C LEU A 142 -6.31 2.27 -5.24
N ILE A 143 -6.53 1.04 -4.76
CA ILE A 143 -5.62 0.38 -3.82
C ILE A 143 -5.15 -1.00 -4.30
N LEU A 144 -5.87 -1.66 -5.21
CA LEU A 144 -5.52 -2.99 -5.71
C LEU A 144 -5.24 -3.00 -7.23
N THR A 145 -4.36 -3.90 -7.66
CA THR A 145 -4.17 -4.30 -9.05
C THR A 145 -3.97 -5.82 -9.12
N GLY A 146 -3.98 -6.38 -10.34
CA GLY A 146 -3.71 -7.80 -10.57
C GLY A 146 -4.79 -8.75 -10.06
N GLU A 147 -4.40 -10.01 -9.84
CA GLU A 147 -5.29 -11.09 -9.42
C GLU A 147 -4.51 -12.21 -8.72
N PHE A 148 -5.23 -13.03 -7.93
CA PHE A 148 -4.71 -14.28 -7.38
C PHE A 148 -5.80 -15.35 -7.40
N GLU A 149 -5.41 -16.61 -7.16
CA GLU A 149 -6.33 -17.75 -7.20
C GLU A 149 -6.38 -18.50 -5.87
N ILE A 150 -7.56 -19.02 -5.58
CA ILE A 150 -7.77 -20.10 -4.62
C ILE A 150 -8.05 -21.37 -5.43
N ILE A 151 -7.25 -22.40 -5.22
CA ILE A 151 -7.36 -23.68 -5.91
C ILE A 151 -8.19 -24.64 -5.07
N ILE A 152 -9.30 -25.10 -5.62
CA ILE A 152 -10.20 -26.08 -5.00
C ILE A 152 -9.81 -27.49 -5.46
N ARG A 153 -9.62 -28.40 -4.51
CA ARG A 153 -9.16 -29.78 -4.72
C ARG A 153 -10.08 -30.76 -4.00
N ASP A 154 -10.11 -32.00 -4.48
CA ASP A 154 -10.78 -33.12 -3.84
C ASP A 154 -9.95 -33.71 -2.68
#